data_AF-A0A1M4PQH0-F1
#
_entry.id   AF-A0A1M4PQH0-F1
#
_cell.length_a   1.000
_cell.length_b   1.000
_cell.length_c   1.000
_cell.angle_alpha   90.00
_cell.angle_beta   90.00
_cell.angle_gamma   90.00
#
_symmetry.space_group_name_H-M   'P 1'
#
loop_
_entity.id
_entity.type
_entity.pdbx_description
1 polymer ?
#
loop_
_entity_poly.entity_id
_entity_poly.type
_entity_poly.pdbx_seq_one_letter_code
_entity_poly.pdbx_strand_id
1 'polypeptide(L)'
;MGKYYMGIDVGSVSTNIVLMNENNDVHYKRYLRTQGKPIEILKEGIEEIEKEFGSVDILGVGVTGSGRYLANIIVGADIVKNEITAHAVAGLNSIPEVKTIIEIGGQDSKIILIRDRIVVDFAMNTVCAAGTGSFLDRQAIRLGVDISDFGNLALQSKNSVRIAGRCAVFAESDMIHKQQLGHNQSDIARGLCDALVRNYLNNVGKGKEVLSPILFQGGVAANIGIKKAFKEALGKEIYVPDNYDVMGAIGVAILAKEEVKIKGKTNFKGTSLYKMDYQVKGFECDGCSNVCEVIEIKEEGKVLARYGDKCGKWSNAINNRDFKLAYSLKFIYLRSFLCYNILRISI
;
A
#
# COMPACT_ATOMS: atom_id res chain seq x y z
N MET A 1 18.64 -9.13 22.13
CA MET A 1 18.36 -8.83 20.70
C MET A 1 16.85 -8.79 20.53
N GLY A 2 16.30 -7.72 19.96
CA GLY A 2 14.86 -7.67 19.67
C GLY A 2 14.52 -8.64 18.55
N LYS A 3 13.46 -9.43 18.74
CA LYS A 3 12.90 -10.34 17.74
C LYS A 3 11.79 -9.63 16.98
N TYR A 4 11.91 -9.55 15.67
CA TYR A 4 11.01 -8.78 14.84
C TYR A 4 10.52 -9.53 13.61
N TYR A 5 9.36 -9.13 13.13
CA TYR A 5 8.84 -9.46 11.82
C TYR A 5 8.89 -8.21 10.96
N MET A 6 9.39 -8.35 9.73
CA MET A 6 9.52 -7.24 8.80
C MET A 6 8.40 -7.28 7.77
N GLY A 7 7.75 -6.13 7.56
CA GLY A 7 6.81 -5.92 6.49
C GLY A 7 7.38 -4.94 5.48
N ILE A 8 7.29 -5.25 4.20
CA ILE A 8 7.71 -4.36 3.11
C ILE A 8 6.56 -4.20 2.13
N ASP A 9 6.19 -2.96 1.87
CA ASP A 9 5.19 -2.59 0.86
C ASP A 9 5.87 -1.73 -0.20
N VAL A 10 6.09 -2.31 -1.38
CA VAL A 10 6.70 -1.60 -2.52
C VAL A 10 5.58 -1.13 -3.44
N GLY A 11 5.11 0.09 -3.21
CA GLY A 11 4.16 0.79 -4.06
C GLY A 11 4.84 1.51 -5.24
N SER A 12 4.05 2.20 -6.05
CA SER A 12 4.57 3.00 -7.17
C SER A 12 5.18 4.34 -6.73
N VAL A 13 4.72 4.89 -5.62
CA VAL A 13 5.16 6.19 -5.08
C VAL A 13 6.07 6.04 -3.87
N SER A 14 5.82 5.03 -3.03
CA SER A 14 6.58 4.80 -1.82
C SER A 14 6.92 3.33 -1.60
N THR A 15 8.04 3.12 -0.92
CA THR A 15 8.47 1.86 -0.33
C THR A 15 8.36 2.02 1.18
N ASN A 16 7.50 1.22 1.80
CA ASN A 16 7.27 1.28 3.24
C ASN A 16 7.90 0.06 3.89
N ILE A 17 8.65 0.26 4.97
CA ILE A 17 9.26 -0.83 5.74
C ILE A 17 8.85 -0.68 7.20
N VAL A 18 8.42 -1.77 7.83
CA VAL A 18 8.09 -1.81 9.26
C VAL A 18 8.79 -2.97 9.94
N LEU A 19 9.23 -2.75 11.20
CA LEU A 19 9.60 -3.82 12.12
C LEU A 19 8.55 -3.91 13.22
N MET A 20 8.04 -5.12 13.40
CA MET A 20 6.93 -5.42 14.28
C MET A 20 7.33 -6.51 15.28
N ASN A 21 7.01 -6.36 16.56
CA ASN A 21 7.29 -7.39 17.57
C ASN A 21 6.25 -8.53 17.52
N GLU A 22 6.38 -9.50 18.43
CA GLU A 22 5.44 -10.63 18.56
C GLU A 22 4.02 -10.22 18.98
N ASN A 23 3.81 -9.02 19.53
CA ASN A 23 2.50 -8.51 19.93
C ASN A 23 1.81 -7.67 18.85
N ASN A 24 2.40 -7.60 17.65
CA ASN A 24 1.99 -6.73 16.55
C ASN A 24 2.23 -5.22 16.80
N ASP A 25 3.06 -4.86 17.77
CA ASP A 25 3.46 -3.46 17.97
C ASP A 25 4.54 -3.08 16.95
N VAL A 26 4.38 -1.91 16.33
CA VAL A 26 5.36 -1.35 15.38
C VAL A 26 6.45 -0.63 16.16
N HIS A 27 7.68 -1.13 16.10
CA HIS A 27 8.86 -0.53 16.74
C HIS A 27 9.64 0.37 15.80
N TYR A 28 9.51 0.13 14.50
CA TYR A 28 10.16 0.91 13.47
C TYR A 28 9.24 1.03 12.27
N LYS A 29 9.19 2.23 11.69
CA LYS A 29 8.60 2.45 10.37
C LYS A 29 9.44 3.41 9.55
N ARG A 30 9.45 3.17 8.24
CA ARG A 30 9.91 4.11 7.22
C ARG A 30 8.93 4.16 6.07
N TYR A 31 8.71 5.37 5.60
CA TYR A 31 8.02 5.68 4.36
C TYR A 31 9.04 6.38 3.47
N LEU A 32 9.55 5.68 2.46
CA LEU A 32 10.57 6.20 1.55
C LEU A 32 9.95 6.42 0.18
N ARG A 33 10.23 7.55 -0.47
CA ARG A 33 9.74 7.80 -1.85
C ARG A 33 10.50 6.87 -2.80
N THR A 34 9.79 6.02 -3.53
CA THR A 34 10.41 5.02 -4.42
C THR A 34 11.19 5.67 -5.56
N GLN A 35 10.73 6.82 -6.07
CA GLN A 35 11.34 7.60 -7.16
C GLN A 35 11.74 6.75 -8.39
N GLY A 36 10.95 5.70 -8.70
CA GLY A 36 11.23 4.78 -9.81
C GLY A 36 12.44 3.85 -9.58
N LYS A 37 13.02 3.84 -8.37
CA LYS A 37 14.22 3.09 -7.99
C LYS A 37 13.94 2.11 -6.84
N PRO A 38 12.99 1.17 -6.99
CA PRO A 38 12.53 0.32 -5.88
C PRO A 38 13.64 -0.52 -5.24
N ILE A 39 14.65 -0.95 -5.99
CA ILE A 39 15.78 -1.73 -5.45
C ILE A 39 16.66 -0.86 -4.56
N GLU A 40 17.07 0.31 -5.05
CA GLU A 40 17.92 1.24 -4.32
C GLU A 40 17.26 1.64 -2.99
N ILE A 41 15.98 2.03 -3.04
CA ILE A 41 15.23 2.46 -1.86
C ILE A 41 15.00 1.31 -0.86
N LEU A 42 14.79 0.09 -1.36
CA LEU A 42 14.69 -1.08 -0.48
C LEU A 42 16.02 -1.37 0.24
N LYS A 43 17.15 -1.25 -0.49
CA LYS A 43 18.49 -1.42 0.09
C LYS A 43 18.77 -0.34 1.12
N GLU A 44 18.45 0.91 0.82
CA GLU A 44 18.58 2.06 1.74
C GLU A 44 17.80 1.83 3.03
N GLY A 45 16.52 1.43 2.94
CA GLY A 45 15.71 1.17 4.13
C GLY A 45 16.21 -0.01 4.99
N ILE A 46 16.80 -1.05 4.38
CA ILE A 46 17.42 -2.16 5.12
C ILE A 46 18.76 -1.73 5.76
N GLU A 47 19.54 -0.91 5.07
CA GLU A 47 20.77 -0.34 5.62
C GLU A 47 20.48 0.56 6.83
N GLU A 48 19.41 1.37 6.77
CA GLU A 48 18.96 2.19 7.90
C GLU A 48 18.61 1.34 9.13
N ILE A 49 17.92 0.22 8.93
CA ILE A 49 17.60 -0.72 10.01
C ILE A 49 18.88 -1.25 10.68
N GLU A 50 19.87 -1.68 9.87
CA GLU A 50 21.13 -2.19 10.41
C GLU A 50 21.91 -1.09 11.14
N LYS A 51 21.88 0.16 10.66
CA LYS A 51 22.51 1.30 11.34
C LYS A 51 21.83 1.67 12.67
N GLU A 52 20.50 1.66 12.71
CA GLU A 52 19.73 2.11 13.89
C GLU A 52 19.65 1.04 14.98
N PHE A 53 19.49 -0.23 14.60
CA PHE A 53 19.29 -1.33 15.55
C PHE A 53 20.48 -2.28 15.68
N GLY A 54 21.50 -2.14 14.83
CA GLY A 54 22.59 -3.11 14.74
C GLY A 54 22.09 -4.46 14.23
N SER A 55 22.58 -5.55 14.84
CA SER A 55 22.10 -6.90 14.54
C SER A 55 20.71 -7.12 15.13
N VAL A 56 19.70 -7.22 14.25
CA VAL A 56 18.31 -7.56 14.59
C VAL A 56 17.98 -8.99 14.19
N ASP A 57 17.22 -9.68 15.04
CA ASP A 57 16.74 -11.03 14.74
C ASP A 57 15.40 -10.93 13.99
N ILE A 58 15.47 -10.95 12.65
CA ILE A 58 14.29 -10.93 11.79
C ILE A 58 13.75 -12.36 11.67
N LEU A 59 12.68 -12.64 12.40
CA LEU A 59 12.04 -13.95 12.44
C LEU A 59 11.19 -14.25 11.21
N GLY A 60 10.78 -13.23 10.45
CA GLY A 60 10.03 -13.44 9.22
C GLY A 60 9.81 -12.16 8.44
N VAL A 61 9.66 -12.30 7.12
CA VAL A 61 9.50 -11.18 6.18
C VAL A 61 8.30 -11.37 5.28
N GLY A 62 7.45 -10.35 5.20
CA GLY A 62 6.31 -10.29 4.29
C GLY A 62 6.44 -9.15 3.31
N VAL A 63 6.05 -9.39 2.06
CA VAL A 63 6.09 -8.37 1.00
C VAL A 63 4.76 -8.18 0.29
N THR A 64 4.40 -6.92 0.00
CA THR A 64 3.20 -6.50 -0.73
C THR A 64 3.50 -5.30 -1.64
N GLY A 65 2.47 -4.78 -2.30
CA GLY A 65 2.54 -3.67 -3.24
C GLY A 65 2.73 -4.15 -4.69
N SER A 66 2.81 -3.20 -5.61
CA SER A 66 3.04 -3.45 -7.04
C SER A 66 4.42 -4.05 -7.31
N GLY A 67 5.44 -3.66 -6.53
CA GLY A 67 6.81 -4.17 -6.60
C GLY A 67 7.09 -5.41 -5.74
N ARG A 68 6.07 -6.08 -5.17
CA ARG A 68 6.26 -7.18 -4.21
C ARG A 68 7.11 -8.36 -4.71
N TYR A 69 7.03 -8.69 -6.00
CA TYR A 69 7.81 -9.80 -6.54
C TYR A 69 9.30 -9.45 -6.66
N LEU A 70 9.59 -8.21 -7.06
CA LEU A 70 10.94 -7.67 -7.03
C LEU A 70 11.50 -7.68 -5.60
N ALA A 71 10.73 -7.18 -4.64
CA ALA A 71 11.11 -7.21 -3.23
C ALA A 71 11.39 -8.64 -2.74
N ASN A 72 10.51 -9.60 -3.05
CA ASN A 72 10.68 -11.00 -2.68
C ASN A 72 12.00 -11.60 -3.20
N ILE A 73 12.34 -11.33 -4.45
CA ILE A 73 13.58 -11.85 -5.08
C ILE A 73 14.81 -11.35 -4.32
N ILE A 74 14.77 -10.09 -3.88
CA ILE A 74 15.87 -9.44 -3.17
C ILE A 74 15.95 -9.92 -1.71
N VAL A 75 14.84 -9.92 -0.97
CA VAL A 75 14.85 -10.19 0.48
C VAL A 75 14.69 -11.65 0.86
N GLY A 76 14.15 -12.48 -0.02
CA GLY A 76 13.73 -13.85 0.33
C GLY A 76 12.54 -13.83 1.28
N ALA A 77 11.40 -13.30 0.83
CA ALA A 77 10.25 -13.16 1.72
C ALA A 77 9.63 -14.53 2.06
N ASP A 78 9.10 -14.63 3.27
CA ASP A 78 8.34 -15.81 3.73
C ASP A 78 6.95 -15.86 3.11
N ILE A 79 6.38 -14.67 2.88
CA ILE A 79 5.07 -14.52 2.27
C ILE A 79 5.03 -13.34 1.28
N VAL A 80 4.44 -13.59 0.12
CA VAL A 80 4.14 -12.57 -0.90
C VAL A 80 2.63 -12.48 -1.03
N LYS A 81 2.04 -11.32 -0.74
CA LYS A 81 0.58 -11.10 -0.80
C LYS A 81 0.22 -9.83 -1.54
N ASN A 82 -1.00 -9.79 -2.04
CA ASN A 82 -1.55 -8.58 -2.63
C ASN A 82 -1.90 -7.56 -1.55
N GLU A 83 -1.90 -6.29 -1.95
CA GLU A 83 -2.16 -5.14 -1.07
C GLU A 83 -3.57 -5.15 -0.48
N ILE A 84 -4.58 -5.67 -1.18
CA ILE A 84 -5.95 -5.77 -0.65
C ILE A 84 -5.96 -6.62 0.62
N THR A 85 -5.31 -7.78 0.57
CA THR A 85 -5.23 -8.69 1.72
C THR A 85 -4.40 -8.07 2.83
N ALA A 86 -3.26 -7.44 2.50
CA ALA A 86 -2.39 -6.82 3.48
C ALA A 86 -3.11 -5.69 4.24
N HIS A 87 -3.73 -4.75 3.52
CA HIS A 87 -4.51 -3.66 4.11
C HIS A 87 -5.70 -4.16 4.92
N ALA A 88 -6.40 -5.20 4.47
CA ALA A 88 -7.50 -5.80 5.24
C ALA A 88 -7.01 -6.38 6.58
N VAL A 89 -5.89 -7.11 6.57
CA VAL A 89 -5.28 -7.67 7.78
C VAL A 89 -4.85 -6.56 8.74
N ALA A 90 -4.18 -5.52 8.24
CA ALA A 90 -3.79 -4.38 9.07
C ALA A 90 -5.01 -3.63 9.64
N GLY A 91 -6.05 -3.46 8.83
CA GLY A 91 -7.30 -2.83 9.25
C GLY A 91 -8.01 -3.61 10.34
N LEU A 92 -8.14 -4.93 10.20
CA LEU A 92 -8.72 -5.82 11.21
C LEU A 92 -7.88 -5.90 12.49
N ASN A 93 -6.56 -5.76 12.39
CA ASN A 93 -5.69 -5.68 13.56
C ASN A 93 -5.86 -4.35 14.32
N SER A 94 -6.08 -3.25 13.58
CA SER A 94 -6.28 -1.91 14.17
C SER A 94 -7.69 -1.71 14.73
N ILE A 95 -8.72 -2.14 14.01
CA ILE A 95 -10.13 -2.08 14.41
C ILE A 95 -10.78 -3.43 14.07
N PRO A 96 -10.92 -4.36 15.04
CA PRO A 96 -11.45 -5.70 14.78
C PRO A 96 -12.84 -5.74 14.12
N GLU A 97 -13.65 -4.71 14.36
CA GLU A 97 -15.02 -4.56 13.84
C GLU A 97 -15.08 -3.76 12.53
N VAL A 98 -13.94 -3.38 11.91
CA VAL A 98 -13.92 -2.55 10.71
C VAL A 98 -14.79 -3.15 9.59
N LYS A 99 -15.65 -2.32 8.99
CA LYS A 99 -16.55 -2.75 7.92
C LYS A 99 -16.21 -2.14 6.57
N THR A 100 -15.50 -1.02 6.55
CA THR A 100 -15.03 -0.40 5.31
C THR A 100 -13.67 0.21 5.52
N ILE A 101 -12.75 -0.10 4.61
CA ILE A 101 -11.44 0.51 4.54
C ILE A 101 -11.40 1.38 3.29
N ILE A 102 -11.08 2.65 3.48
CA ILE A 102 -10.77 3.62 2.43
C ILE A 102 -9.25 3.77 2.46
N GLU A 103 -8.59 3.47 1.35
CA GLU A 103 -7.14 3.65 1.20
C GLU A 103 -6.90 4.60 0.04
N ILE A 104 -6.15 5.68 0.28
CA ILE A 104 -5.78 6.62 -0.77
C ILE A 104 -4.28 6.88 -0.68
N GLY A 105 -3.56 6.26 -1.61
CA GLY A 105 -2.14 6.42 -1.80
C GLY A 105 -1.81 7.59 -2.73
N GLY A 106 -0.56 7.63 -3.21
CA GLY A 106 -0.08 8.70 -4.09
C GLY A 106 -0.61 8.59 -5.53
N GLN A 107 -0.78 7.37 -6.06
CA GLN A 107 -1.16 7.15 -7.47
C GLN A 107 -2.37 6.25 -7.68
N ASP A 108 -2.82 5.56 -6.63
CA ASP A 108 -4.02 4.76 -6.67
C ASP A 108 -4.86 5.01 -5.41
N SER A 109 -6.08 4.50 -5.46
CA SER A 109 -6.98 4.50 -4.33
C SER A 109 -7.90 3.29 -4.36
N LYS A 110 -8.30 2.83 -3.17
CA LYS A 110 -8.96 1.54 -2.97
C LYS A 110 -10.07 1.67 -1.96
N ILE A 111 -11.11 0.89 -2.15
CA ILE A 111 -12.13 0.60 -1.13
C ILE A 111 -12.14 -0.91 -0.88
N ILE A 112 -12.18 -1.30 0.39
CA ILE A 112 -12.26 -2.71 0.79
C ILE A 112 -13.44 -2.84 1.76
N LEU A 113 -14.40 -3.68 1.40
CA LEU A 113 -15.57 -3.96 2.22
C LEU A 113 -15.33 -5.24 3.01
N ILE A 114 -15.54 -5.15 4.32
CA ILE A 114 -15.35 -6.27 5.25
C ILE A 114 -16.68 -6.58 5.92
N ARG A 115 -17.06 -7.85 5.93
CA ARG A 115 -18.21 -8.39 6.68
C ARG A 115 -17.77 -9.67 7.34
N ASP A 116 -18.16 -9.87 8.61
CA ASP A 116 -17.76 -11.04 9.40
C ASP A 116 -16.24 -11.31 9.37
N ARG A 117 -15.46 -10.22 9.40
CA ARG A 117 -13.99 -10.24 9.32
C ARG A 117 -13.41 -10.82 8.02
N ILE A 118 -14.21 -10.91 6.95
CA ILE A 118 -13.83 -11.35 5.61
C ILE A 118 -13.97 -10.20 4.62
N VAL A 119 -13.04 -10.08 3.68
CA VAL A 119 -13.19 -9.18 2.52
C VAL A 119 -14.27 -9.73 1.61
N VAL A 120 -15.40 -9.04 1.51
CA VAL A 120 -16.53 -9.44 0.66
C VAL A 120 -16.52 -8.76 -0.70
N ASP A 121 -15.89 -7.59 -0.80
CA ASP A 121 -15.82 -6.81 -2.02
C ASP A 121 -14.66 -5.81 -1.93
N PHE A 122 -14.11 -5.43 -3.08
CA PHE A 122 -13.14 -4.35 -3.18
C PHE A 122 -13.22 -3.67 -4.56
N ALA A 123 -12.74 -2.45 -4.64
CA ALA A 123 -12.48 -1.77 -5.90
C ALA A 123 -11.23 -0.92 -5.79
N MET A 124 -10.56 -0.70 -6.93
CA MET A 124 -9.35 0.13 -7.02
C MET A 124 -9.38 1.00 -8.27
N ASN A 125 -8.76 2.17 -8.18
CA ASN A 125 -8.48 3.03 -9.32
C ASN A 125 -6.97 3.21 -9.43
N THR A 126 -6.38 2.72 -10.52
CA THR A 126 -4.94 2.79 -10.80
C THR A 126 -4.59 3.71 -11.98
N VAL A 127 -5.60 4.25 -12.69
CA VAL A 127 -5.40 4.99 -13.94
C VAL A 127 -5.57 6.49 -13.75
N CYS A 128 -6.52 6.91 -12.92
CA CYS A 128 -6.89 8.32 -12.80
C CYS A 128 -6.29 9.00 -11.55
N ALA A 129 -5.52 10.07 -11.76
CA ALA A 129 -4.93 10.84 -10.66
C ALA A 129 -5.95 11.57 -9.77
N ALA A 130 -7.13 11.93 -10.30
CA ALA A 130 -8.10 12.85 -9.66
C ALA A 130 -8.66 12.36 -8.31
N GLY A 131 -8.46 11.09 -7.95
CA GLY A 131 -8.89 10.48 -6.69
C GLY A 131 -7.72 9.98 -5.82
N THR A 132 -6.54 10.59 -5.92
CA THR A 132 -5.27 10.11 -5.31
C THR A 132 -4.47 11.27 -4.71
N GLY A 133 -3.40 10.99 -3.97
CA GLY A 133 -2.52 12.01 -3.39
C GLY A 133 -1.84 12.91 -4.43
N SER A 134 -1.48 12.37 -5.60
CA SER A 134 -0.86 13.15 -6.69
C SER A 134 -1.74 14.29 -7.21
N PHE A 135 -3.07 14.18 -7.06
CA PHE A 135 -3.98 15.28 -7.33
C PHE A 135 -3.72 16.45 -6.37
N LEU A 136 -3.71 16.18 -5.06
CA LEU A 136 -3.50 17.19 -4.03
C LEU A 136 -2.10 17.79 -4.12
N ASP A 137 -1.07 16.97 -4.33
CA ASP A 137 0.32 17.43 -4.50
C ASP A 137 0.41 18.51 -5.60
N ARG A 138 -0.20 18.24 -6.76
CA ARG A 138 -0.22 19.19 -7.88
C ARG A 138 -0.98 20.48 -7.57
N GLN A 139 -2.13 20.37 -6.90
CA GLN A 139 -2.91 21.56 -6.57
C GLN A 139 -2.23 22.40 -5.48
N ALA A 140 -1.60 21.75 -4.50
CA ALA A 140 -0.84 22.41 -3.43
C ALA A 140 0.31 23.26 -4.01
N ILE A 141 1.11 22.67 -4.90
CA ILE A 141 2.18 23.38 -5.63
C ILE A 141 1.62 24.61 -6.35
N ARG A 142 0.47 24.47 -7.03
CA ARG A 142 -0.12 25.57 -7.80
C ARG A 142 -0.71 26.68 -6.92
N LEU A 143 -1.22 26.34 -5.74
CA LEU A 143 -1.66 27.30 -4.73
C LEU A 143 -0.48 27.95 -3.99
N GLY A 144 0.73 27.40 -4.12
CA GLY A 144 1.91 27.85 -3.35
C GLY A 144 1.83 27.45 -1.88
N VAL A 145 1.21 26.31 -1.58
CA VAL A 145 0.99 25.81 -0.22
C VAL A 145 1.69 24.46 -0.07
N ASP A 146 2.33 24.22 1.06
CA ASP A 146 2.89 22.89 1.36
C ASP A 146 1.76 21.87 1.52
N ILE A 147 1.96 20.64 1.00
CA ILE A 147 0.95 19.59 1.09
C ILE A 147 0.57 19.24 2.54
N SER A 148 1.52 19.38 3.48
CA SER A 148 1.29 19.17 4.91
C SER A 148 0.35 20.21 5.52
N ASP A 149 0.35 21.44 5.02
CA ASP A 149 -0.51 22.53 5.48
C ASP A 149 -1.87 22.58 4.76
N PHE A 150 -2.00 21.89 3.63
CA PHE A 150 -3.19 21.93 2.78
C PHE A 150 -4.48 21.59 3.55
N GLY A 151 -4.41 20.58 4.42
CA GLY A 151 -5.55 20.16 5.24
C GLY A 151 -5.98 21.24 6.23
N ASN A 152 -5.03 21.88 6.90
CA ASN A 152 -5.29 22.99 7.82
C ASN A 152 -5.89 24.19 7.10
N LEU A 153 -5.35 24.54 5.94
CA LEU A 153 -5.89 25.62 5.09
C LEU A 153 -7.35 25.34 4.69
N ALA A 154 -7.66 24.10 4.29
CA ALA A 154 -9.03 23.70 3.95
C ALA A 154 -10.00 23.80 5.14
N LEU A 155 -9.54 23.59 6.38
CA LEU A 155 -10.38 23.70 7.57
C LEU A 155 -10.73 25.15 7.94
N GLN A 156 -9.94 26.13 7.49
CA GLN A 156 -10.21 27.56 7.72
C GLN A 156 -11.35 28.10 6.84
N SER A 157 -11.79 27.34 5.83
CA SER A 157 -12.88 27.72 4.95
C SER A 157 -14.18 27.90 5.73
N LYS A 158 -14.86 29.00 5.44
CA LYS A 158 -16.24 29.26 5.92
C LYS A 158 -17.27 29.07 4.80
N ASN A 159 -16.83 29.07 3.54
CA ASN A 159 -17.70 28.94 2.38
C ASN A 159 -16.98 28.19 1.26
N SER A 160 -17.06 26.86 1.26
CA SER A 160 -16.39 26.01 0.27
C SER A 160 -16.73 26.42 -1.16
N VAL A 161 -15.71 26.53 -2.01
CA VAL A 161 -15.90 26.80 -3.44
C VAL A 161 -16.12 25.50 -4.20
N ARG A 162 -17.17 25.44 -5.01
CA ARG A 162 -17.38 24.29 -5.88
C ARG A 162 -16.29 24.22 -6.95
N ILE A 163 -15.53 23.14 -6.95
CA ILE A 163 -14.53 22.82 -7.98
C ILE A 163 -14.91 21.55 -8.75
N ALA A 164 -14.79 21.58 -10.07
CA ALA A 164 -14.90 20.43 -10.95
C ALA A 164 -13.84 19.38 -10.58
N GLY A 165 -14.25 18.16 -10.24
CA GLY A 165 -13.35 17.15 -9.65
C GLY A 165 -13.19 15.87 -10.46
N ARG A 166 -13.70 15.80 -11.69
CA ARG A 166 -13.70 14.54 -12.45
C ARG A 166 -12.32 14.21 -13.02
N CYS A 167 -11.57 15.22 -13.45
CA CYS A 167 -10.23 15.11 -14.00
C CYS A 167 -9.31 16.12 -13.31
N ALA A 168 -8.07 15.74 -13.01
CA ALA A 168 -7.10 16.62 -12.35
C ALA A 168 -6.82 17.89 -13.18
N VAL A 169 -6.75 17.77 -14.51
CA VAL A 169 -6.50 18.91 -15.43
C VAL A 169 -7.65 19.92 -15.42
N PHE A 170 -8.89 19.43 -15.39
CA PHE A 170 -10.06 20.32 -15.34
C PHE A 170 -10.25 20.94 -13.96
N ALA A 171 -9.93 20.20 -12.90
CA ALA A 171 -9.91 20.73 -11.54
C ALA A 171 -8.89 21.86 -11.40
N GLU A 172 -7.70 21.69 -11.96
CA GLU A 172 -6.67 22.73 -11.99
C GLU A 172 -7.15 23.97 -12.75
N SER A 173 -7.75 23.79 -13.93
CA SER A 173 -8.28 24.90 -14.73
C SER A 173 -9.38 25.67 -13.99
N ASP A 174 -10.32 24.96 -13.35
CA ASP A 174 -11.40 25.56 -12.57
C ASP A 174 -10.85 26.25 -11.32
N MET A 175 -9.90 25.63 -10.61
CA MET A 175 -9.21 26.23 -9.46
C MET A 175 -8.54 27.55 -9.82
N ILE A 176 -7.81 27.61 -10.94
CA ILE A 176 -7.18 28.85 -11.44
C ILE A 176 -8.24 29.91 -11.73
N HIS A 177 -9.35 29.53 -12.36
CA HIS A 177 -10.45 30.45 -12.59
C HIS A 177 -11.03 30.98 -11.27
N LYS A 178 -11.18 30.15 -10.22
CA LYS A 178 -11.61 30.60 -8.90
C LYS A 178 -10.60 31.55 -8.24
N GLN A 179 -9.30 31.35 -8.41
CA GLN A 179 -8.29 32.31 -7.96
C GLN A 179 -8.44 33.66 -8.68
N GLN A 180 -8.66 33.67 -9.99
CA GLN A 180 -8.84 34.89 -10.79
C GLN A 180 -10.10 35.68 -10.38
N LEU A 181 -11.14 34.99 -9.92
CA LEU A 181 -12.35 35.61 -9.37
C LEU A 181 -12.15 36.16 -7.94
N GLY A 182 -11.00 35.94 -7.31
CA GLY A 182 -10.67 36.46 -5.98
C GLY A 182 -11.19 35.62 -4.81
N HIS A 183 -11.51 34.34 -5.02
CA HIS A 183 -11.87 33.46 -3.91
C HIS A 183 -10.69 33.25 -2.94
N ASN A 184 -10.99 33.12 -1.64
CA ASN A 184 -9.98 32.83 -0.64
C ASN A 184 -9.34 31.46 -0.91
N GLN A 185 -8.03 31.34 -0.64
CA GLN A 185 -7.32 30.08 -0.83
C GLN A 185 -7.87 28.95 0.06
N SER A 186 -8.33 29.26 1.27
CA SER A 186 -8.96 28.30 2.18
C SER A 186 -10.24 27.69 1.58
N ASP A 187 -11.08 28.53 0.97
CA ASP A 187 -12.32 28.11 0.32
C ASP A 187 -12.06 27.25 -0.93
N ILE A 188 -11.00 27.57 -1.68
CA ILE A 188 -10.52 26.77 -2.81
C ILE A 188 -9.96 25.42 -2.32
N ALA A 189 -9.11 25.42 -1.30
CA ALA A 189 -8.53 24.20 -0.73
C ALA A 189 -9.63 23.25 -0.20
N ARG A 190 -10.66 23.81 0.47
CA ARG A 190 -11.84 23.03 0.87
C ARG A 190 -12.57 22.44 -0.33
N GLY A 191 -12.79 23.24 -1.38
CA GLY A 191 -13.39 22.81 -2.63
C GLY A 191 -12.65 21.64 -3.30
N LEU A 192 -11.32 21.65 -3.24
CA LEU A 192 -10.46 20.58 -3.76
C LEU A 192 -10.56 19.30 -2.93
N CYS A 193 -10.61 19.40 -1.61
CA CYS A 193 -10.88 18.24 -0.75
C CYS A 193 -12.24 17.61 -1.08
N ASP A 194 -13.29 18.43 -1.19
CA ASP A 194 -14.63 17.98 -1.54
C ASP A 194 -14.67 17.37 -2.94
N ALA A 195 -13.88 17.92 -3.88
CA ALA A 195 -13.72 17.41 -5.23
C ALA A 195 -13.11 16.00 -5.28
N LEU A 196 -12.02 15.76 -4.54
CA LEU A 196 -11.38 14.45 -4.44
C LEU A 196 -12.33 13.42 -3.82
N VAL A 197 -12.93 13.72 -2.68
CA VAL A 197 -13.84 12.79 -1.98
C VAL A 197 -15.03 12.42 -2.87
N ARG A 198 -15.64 13.41 -3.51
CA ARG A 198 -16.75 13.16 -4.44
C ARG A 198 -16.31 12.34 -5.66
N ASN A 199 -15.10 12.55 -6.19
CA ASN A 199 -14.56 11.72 -7.26
C ASN A 199 -14.40 10.27 -6.79
N TYR A 200 -13.77 10.07 -5.64
CA TYR A 200 -13.54 8.76 -5.05
C TYR A 200 -14.85 7.99 -4.86
N LEU A 201 -15.87 8.61 -4.26
CA LEU A 201 -17.17 7.97 -4.01
C LEU A 201 -17.93 7.65 -5.32
N ASN A 202 -17.83 8.51 -6.33
CA ASN A 202 -18.51 8.30 -7.63
C ASN A 202 -17.81 7.28 -8.53
N ASN A 203 -16.56 6.95 -8.27
CA ASN A 203 -15.76 6.03 -9.07
C ASN A 203 -15.45 4.75 -8.31
N VAL A 204 -14.58 4.83 -7.30
CA VAL A 204 -14.12 3.67 -6.51
C VAL A 204 -15.22 3.17 -5.58
N GLY A 205 -15.93 4.09 -4.92
CA GLY A 205 -17.04 3.78 -4.02
C GLY A 205 -18.37 3.48 -4.71
N LYS A 206 -18.44 3.55 -6.05
CA LYS A 206 -19.72 3.49 -6.78
C LYS A 206 -20.39 2.13 -6.59
N GLY A 207 -21.63 2.14 -6.12
CA GLY A 207 -22.42 0.94 -5.89
C GLY A 207 -21.94 0.10 -4.70
N LYS A 208 -20.99 0.60 -3.90
CA LYS A 208 -20.48 -0.07 -2.70
C LYS A 208 -21.27 0.35 -1.48
N GLU A 209 -21.61 -0.61 -0.63
CA GLU A 209 -22.24 -0.34 0.67
C GLU A 209 -21.16 0.01 1.71
N VAL A 210 -20.95 1.32 1.92
CA VAL A 210 -20.01 1.84 2.92
C VAL A 210 -20.64 1.75 4.31
N LEU A 211 -20.08 0.95 5.21
CA LEU A 211 -20.58 0.77 6.59
C LEU A 211 -19.53 1.13 7.63
N SER A 212 -19.99 1.64 8.79
CA SER A 212 -19.12 1.93 9.93
C SER A 212 -18.85 0.68 10.78
N PRO A 213 -17.68 0.59 11.45
CA PRO A 213 -16.57 1.55 11.46
C PRO A 213 -15.83 1.66 10.12
N ILE A 214 -15.50 2.91 9.73
CA ILE A 214 -14.75 3.22 8.50
C ILE A 214 -13.32 3.59 8.87
N LEU A 215 -12.35 2.83 8.37
CA LEU A 215 -10.93 3.10 8.53
C LEU A 215 -10.40 3.81 7.28
N PHE A 216 -9.79 4.97 7.44
CA PHE A 216 -9.14 5.73 6.38
C PHE A 216 -7.62 5.70 6.57
N GLN A 217 -6.93 5.21 5.54
CA GLN A 217 -5.49 4.96 5.53
C GLN A 217 -4.86 5.37 4.17
N GLY A 218 -3.55 5.20 4.04
CA GLY A 218 -2.74 5.71 2.93
C GLY A 218 -2.24 7.13 3.20
N GLY A 219 -1.28 7.60 2.40
CA GLY A 219 -0.63 8.90 2.64
C GLY A 219 -1.59 10.09 2.70
N VAL A 220 -2.71 10.04 1.98
CA VAL A 220 -3.73 11.12 1.99
C VAL A 220 -4.50 11.17 3.32
N ALA A 221 -4.48 10.11 4.14
CA ALA A 221 -5.11 10.12 5.45
C ALA A 221 -4.49 11.10 6.44
N ALA A 222 -3.25 11.56 6.19
CA ALA A 222 -2.64 12.68 6.90
C ALA A 222 -3.41 14.00 6.74
N ASN A 223 -4.13 14.16 5.62
CA ASN A 223 -4.84 15.39 5.31
C ASN A 223 -6.18 15.45 6.06
N ILE A 224 -6.21 16.22 7.14
CA ILE A 224 -7.40 16.40 7.98
C ILE A 224 -8.58 17.06 7.24
N GLY A 225 -8.31 17.83 6.18
CA GLY A 225 -9.34 18.39 5.32
C GLY A 225 -10.09 17.31 4.53
N ILE A 226 -9.36 16.31 4.02
CA ILE A 226 -9.94 15.14 3.35
C ILE A 226 -10.71 14.27 4.34
N LYS A 227 -10.17 14.04 5.55
CA LYS A 227 -10.92 13.33 6.62
C LYS A 227 -12.26 14.01 6.91
N LYS A 228 -12.26 15.35 7.06
CA LYS A 228 -13.50 16.12 7.26
C LYS A 228 -14.44 16.03 6.06
N ALA A 229 -13.92 16.09 4.84
CA ALA A 229 -14.73 15.96 3.62
C ALA A 229 -15.38 14.57 3.51
N PHE A 230 -14.68 13.48 3.85
CA PHE A 230 -15.28 12.14 3.92
C PHE A 230 -16.37 12.06 4.99
N LYS A 231 -16.10 12.59 6.20
CA LYS A 231 -17.05 12.61 7.30
C LYS A 231 -18.37 13.29 6.90
N GLU A 232 -18.29 14.47 6.28
CA GLU A 232 -19.45 15.21 5.81
C GLU A 232 -20.17 14.51 4.65
N ALA A 233 -19.43 13.99 3.66
CA ALA A 233 -20.02 13.33 2.49
C ALA A 233 -20.72 12.02 2.84
N LEU A 234 -20.23 11.28 3.84
CA LEU A 234 -20.78 9.99 4.25
C LEU A 234 -21.74 10.07 5.44
N GLY A 235 -21.74 11.19 6.18
CA GLY A 235 -22.48 11.33 7.44
C GLY A 235 -22.05 10.32 8.50
N LYS A 236 -20.78 9.89 8.47
CA LYS A 236 -20.23 8.80 9.30
C LYS A 236 -18.88 9.22 9.88
N GLU A 237 -18.57 8.73 11.08
CA GLU A 237 -17.23 8.90 11.65
C GLU A 237 -16.17 8.16 10.82
N ILE A 238 -15.02 8.82 10.66
CA ILE A 238 -13.87 8.32 9.90
C ILE A 238 -12.70 8.16 10.86
N TYR A 239 -12.23 6.93 11.01
CA TYR A 239 -11.11 6.59 11.88
C TYR A 239 -9.83 6.59 11.05
N VAL A 240 -8.78 7.27 11.53
CA VAL A 240 -7.45 7.25 10.92
C VAL A 240 -6.51 6.61 11.94
N PRO A 241 -5.86 5.48 11.63
CA PRO A 241 -4.95 4.81 12.57
C PRO A 241 -3.61 5.54 12.66
N ASP A 242 -2.87 5.39 13.76
CA ASP A 242 -1.58 6.10 13.98
C ASP A 242 -0.53 5.81 12.89
N ASN A 243 -0.57 4.59 12.32
CA ASN A 243 0.32 4.13 11.26
C ASN A 243 -0.36 4.10 9.88
N TYR A 244 -1.28 5.04 9.63
CA TYR A 244 -2.06 5.14 8.39
C TYR A 244 -1.23 5.06 7.11
N ASP A 245 0.02 5.49 7.14
CA ASP A 245 0.96 5.60 6.03
C ASP A 245 1.66 4.29 5.66
N VAL A 246 1.68 3.30 6.55
CA VAL A 246 2.43 2.04 6.40
C VAL A 246 1.60 0.78 6.64
N MET A 247 0.27 0.91 6.62
CA MET A 247 -0.65 -0.19 6.92
C MET A 247 -0.48 -1.42 6.03
N GLY A 248 -0.14 -1.24 4.75
CA GLY A 248 0.15 -2.35 3.84
C GLY A 248 1.31 -3.21 4.37
N ALA A 249 2.40 -2.57 4.77
CA ALA A 249 3.57 -3.22 5.35
C ALA A 249 3.24 -3.92 6.68
N ILE A 250 2.45 -3.29 7.56
CA ILE A 250 1.98 -3.92 8.82
C ILE A 250 1.21 -5.21 8.51
N GLY A 251 0.30 -5.16 7.55
CA GLY A 251 -0.51 -6.31 7.17
C GLY A 251 0.31 -7.52 6.73
N VAL A 252 1.34 -7.30 5.91
CA VAL A 252 2.23 -8.40 5.52
C VAL A 252 3.21 -8.85 6.59
N ALA A 253 3.62 -7.98 7.53
CA ALA A 253 4.39 -8.40 8.69
C ALA A 253 3.60 -9.38 9.57
N ILE A 254 2.31 -9.10 9.80
CA ILE A 254 1.40 -10.00 10.51
C ILE A 254 1.26 -11.34 9.79
N LEU A 255 1.08 -11.30 8.47
CA LEU A 255 0.98 -12.52 7.67
C LEU A 255 2.28 -13.33 7.66
N ALA A 256 3.44 -12.67 7.63
CA ALA A 256 4.74 -13.34 7.69
C ALA A 256 4.96 -14.03 9.03
N LYS A 257 4.55 -13.39 10.13
CA LYS A 257 4.57 -13.98 11.46
C LYS A 257 3.79 -15.28 11.53
N GLU A 258 2.57 -15.30 10.99
CA GLU A 258 1.75 -16.53 10.96
C GLU A 258 2.34 -17.60 10.03
N GLU A 259 2.89 -17.19 8.89
CA GLU A 259 3.53 -18.12 7.94
C GLU A 259 4.78 -18.80 8.54
N VAL A 260 5.64 -18.04 9.23
CA VAL A 260 6.84 -18.60 9.86
C VAL A 260 6.49 -19.48 11.06
N LYS A 261 5.46 -19.14 11.85
CA LYS A 261 4.99 -20.04 12.91
C LYS A 261 4.64 -21.44 12.39
N ILE A 262 4.12 -21.54 11.17
CA ILE A 262 3.80 -22.82 10.52
C ILE A 262 5.06 -23.48 9.94
N LYS A 263 5.91 -22.71 9.24
CA LYS A 263 7.12 -23.24 8.58
C LYS A 263 8.26 -23.59 9.53
N GLY A 264 8.32 -22.94 10.70
CA GLY A 264 9.39 -23.08 11.69
C GLY A 264 10.71 -22.36 11.35
N LYS A 265 10.84 -21.75 10.17
CA LYS A 265 12.03 -20.98 9.74
C LYS A 265 11.67 -19.87 8.76
N THR A 266 12.53 -18.85 8.68
CA THR A 266 12.45 -17.78 7.67
C THR A 266 13.31 -18.09 6.44
N ASN A 267 12.89 -17.60 5.27
CA ASN A 267 13.66 -17.55 4.03
C ASN A 267 14.47 -16.25 3.88
N PHE A 268 14.40 -15.34 4.86
CA PHE A 268 15.05 -14.04 4.80
C PHE A 268 16.55 -14.20 4.59
N LYS A 269 17.09 -13.50 3.59
CA LYS A 269 18.50 -13.59 3.20
C LYS A 269 19.46 -12.84 4.13
N GLY A 270 18.93 -12.12 5.13
CA GLY A 270 19.70 -11.30 6.06
C GLY A 270 19.87 -9.84 5.60
N THR A 271 20.26 -8.96 6.52
CA THR A 271 20.33 -7.52 6.26
C THR A 271 21.47 -7.15 5.31
N SER A 272 22.54 -7.95 5.22
CA SER A 272 23.70 -7.68 4.34
C SER A 272 23.39 -7.59 2.84
N LEU A 273 22.15 -7.88 2.42
CA LEU A 273 21.68 -7.75 1.05
C LEU A 273 21.79 -6.33 0.48
N TYR A 274 21.88 -5.27 1.30
CA TYR A 274 22.10 -3.91 0.81
C TYR A 274 23.51 -3.71 0.23
N LYS A 275 24.45 -4.63 0.47
CA LYS A 275 25.82 -4.60 -0.08
C LYS A 275 25.91 -5.25 -1.46
N MET A 276 24.90 -6.02 -1.87
CA MET A 276 24.93 -6.78 -3.13
C MET A 276 24.65 -5.89 -4.34
N ASP A 277 25.34 -6.15 -5.46
CA ASP A 277 25.07 -5.49 -6.74
C ASP A 277 23.94 -6.21 -7.48
N TYR A 278 22.87 -5.46 -7.78
CA TYR A 278 21.71 -5.96 -8.52
C TYR A 278 21.59 -5.21 -9.84
N GLN A 279 21.53 -5.96 -10.94
CA GLN A 279 21.35 -5.42 -12.28
C GLN A 279 20.00 -5.85 -12.83
N VAL A 280 19.22 -4.89 -13.31
CA VAL A 280 17.91 -5.14 -13.95
C VAL A 280 18.01 -4.87 -15.43
N LYS A 281 17.59 -5.84 -16.25
CA LYS A 281 17.52 -5.69 -17.70
C LYS A 281 16.15 -6.10 -18.21
N GLY A 282 15.49 -5.20 -18.93
CA GLY A 282 14.27 -5.51 -19.68
C GLY A 282 14.60 -6.01 -21.10
N PHE A 283 13.80 -6.93 -21.61
CA PHE A 283 13.78 -7.30 -23.02
C PHE A 283 12.38 -7.74 -23.47
N GLU A 284 12.08 -7.59 -24.76
CA GLU A 284 10.81 -8.05 -25.33
C GLU A 284 10.91 -9.52 -25.74
N CYS A 285 9.90 -10.32 -25.36
CA CYS A 285 9.82 -11.71 -25.77
C CYS A 285 9.04 -11.86 -27.09
N ASP A 286 9.72 -12.27 -28.14
CA ASP A 286 9.18 -12.57 -29.47
C ASP A 286 8.59 -13.99 -29.62
N GLY A 287 8.43 -14.73 -28.52
CA GLY A 287 8.04 -16.15 -28.55
C GLY A 287 6.57 -16.42 -28.89
N CYS A 288 5.72 -15.40 -28.89
CA CYS A 288 4.31 -15.47 -29.31
C CYS A 288 3.73 -14.05 -29.54
N SER A 289 2.47 -13.98 -29.96
CA SER A 289 1.76 -12.72 -30.21
C SER A 289 1.57 -11.79 -29.00
N ASN A 290 1.86 -12.24 -27.78
CA ASN A 290 1.74 -11.40 -26.59
C ASN A 290 2.88 -10.38 -26.42
N VAL A 291 4.03 -10.57 -27.09
CA VAL A 291 5.21 -9.68 -27.04
C VAL A 291 5.45 -9.11 -25.63
N CYS A 292 5.60 -10.00 -24.65
CA CYS A 292 5.69 -9.58 -23.26
C CYS A 292 7.01 -8.86 -22.99
N GLU A 293 6.97 -7.76 -22.24
CA GLU A 293 8.16 -7.21 -21.60
C GLU A 293 8.58 -8.15 -20.46
N VAL A 294 9.82 -8.64 -20.53
CA VAL A 294 10.39 -9.54 -19.53
C VAL A 294 11.52 -8.82 -18.82
N ILE A 295 11.44 -8.82 -17.49
CA ILE A 295 12.45 -8.24 -16.62
C ILE A 295 13.35 -9.36 -16.11
N GLU A 296 14.65 -9.22 -16.34
CA GLU A 296 15.72 -10.07 -15.81
C GLU A 296 16.43 -9.35 -14.66
N ILE A 297 16.57 -10.03 -13.53
CA ILE A 297 17.36 -9.55 -12.39
C ILE A 297 18.59 -10.42 -12.27
N LYS A 298 19.75 -9.78 -12.20
CA LYS A 298 21.04 -10.41 -11.90
C LYS A 298 21.58 -9.93 -10.56
N GLU A 299 22.24 -10.82 -9.86
CA GLU A 299 23.08 -10.54 -8.69
C GLU A 299 24.50 -11.00 -9.04
N GLU A 300 25.46 -10.09 -8.96
CA GLU A 300 26.87 -10.37 -9.29
C GLU A 300 27.05 -11.07 -10.66
N GLY A 301 26.26 -10.66 -11.65
CA GLY A 301 26.26 -11.22 -13.01
C GLY A 301 25.50 -12.54 -13.19
N LYS A 302 25.05 -13.20 -12.11
CA LYS A 302 24.23 -14.41 -12.15
C LYS A 302 22.75 -14.05 -12.21
N VAL A 303 22.01 -14.65 -13.14
CA VAL A 303 20.56 -14.44 -13.26
C VAL A 303 19.85 -15.06 -12.05
N LEU A 304 19.21 -14.22 -11.24
CA LEU A 304 18.40 -14.65 -10.10
C LEU A 304 16.97 -14.98 -10.50
N ALA A 305 16.37 -14.14 -11.35
CA ALA A 305 14.97 -14.26 -11.69
C ALA A 305 14.66 -13.59 -13.03
N ARG A 306 13.60 -14.10 -13.67
CA ARG A 306 12.92 -13.44 -14.78
C ARG A 306 11.42 -13.41 -14.50
N TYR A 307 10.73 -12.34 -14.86
CA TYR A 307 9.27 -12.25 -14.75
C TYR A 307 8.71 -11.23 -15.75
N GLY A 308 7.39 -11.18 -15.87
CA GLY A 308 6.69 -10.31 -16.84
C GLY A 308 6.06 -11.08 -18.01
N ASP A 309 6.41 -12.35 -18.16
CA ASP A 309 5.85 -13.22 -19.20
C ASP A 309 4.50 -13.83 -18.79
N LYS A 310 3.55 -13.84 -19.73
CA LYS A 310 2.21 -14.41 -19.49
C LYS A 310 2.17 -15.94 -19.52
N CYS A 311 3.06 -16.56 -20.29
CA CYS A 311 3.03 -18.01 -20.56
C CYS A 311 3.95 -18.84 -19.64
N GLY A 312 4.75 -18.21 -18.78
CA GLY A 312 5.67 -18.90 -17.89
C GLY A 312 6.98 -19.37 -18.54
N LYS A 313 7.22 -19.06 -19.82
CA LYS A 313 8.46 -19.39 -20.55
C LYS A 313 9.72 -18.91 -19.81
N TRP A 314 9.71 -17.70 -19.28
CA TRP A 314 10.88 -17.08 -18.66
C TRP A 314 10.86 -17.20 -17.15
N SER A 315 9.71 -16.97 -16.52
CA SER A 315 9.56 -17.09 -15.07
C SER A 315 9.79 -18.50 -14.54
N ASN A 316 9.52 -19.54 -15.33
CA ASN A 316 9.82 -20.92 -14.93
C ASN A 316 11.23 -21.40 -15.32
N ALA A 317 11.95 -20.69 -16.21
CA ALA A 317 13.23 -21.14 -16.74
C ALA A 317 14.36 -21.19 -15.71
N ILE A 318 14.25 -20.41 -14.64
CA ILE A 318 15.30 -20.28 -13.61
C ILE A 318 15.00 -21.16 -12.38
N ASN A 319 13.86 -21.86 -12.36
CA ASN A 319 13.50 -22.82 -11.32
C ASN A 319 14.28 -24.14 -11.46
N ASN A 320 15.58 -24.11 -11.17
CA ASN A 320 16.34 -25.31 -10.84
C ASN A 320 16.69 -25.30 -9.34
N ARG A 321 15.99 -26.20 -8.61
CA ARG A 321 16.15 -26.63 -7.20
C ARG A 321 15.82 -25.54 -6.14
N ASP A 322 14.61 -25.67 -5.57
CA ASP A 322 14.15 -25.20 -4.22
C ASP A 322 12.89 -24.30 -4.15
N PHE A 323 12.28 -23.89 -5.26
CA PHE A 323 11.04 -23.07 -5.23
C PHE A 323 9.72 -23.82 -5.49
N LYS A 324 9.70 -25.15 -5.34
CA LYS A 324 8.53 -25.98 -5.75
C LYS A 324 7.33 -26.00 -4.78
N LEU A 325 7.31 -25.23 -3.69
CA LEU A 325 6.21 -25.28 -2.70
C LEU A 325 5.14 -24.17 -2.80
N ALA A 326 5.24 -23.21 -3.72
CA ALA A 326 4.33 -22.05 -3.73
C ALA A 326 3.04 -22.18 -4.57
N TYR A 327 2.88 -23.25 -5.38
CA TYR A 327 1.78 -23.33 -6.36
C TYR A 327 0.73 -24.44 -6.13
N SER A 328 0.90 -25.32 -5.13
CA SER A 328 -0.02 -26.45 -4.88
C SER A 328 -1.04 -26.25 -3.75
N LEU A 329 -1.07 -25.10 -3.06
CA LEU A 329 -2.00 -24.83 -1.94
C LEU A 329 -3.19 -23.93 -2.30
N LYS A 330 -3.53 -23.83 -3.58
CA LYS A 330 -4.54 -22.89 -4.12
C LYS A 330 -6.01 -23.18 -3.75
N PHE A 331 -6.32 -24.16 -2.89
CA PHE A 331 -7.70 -24.54 -2.57
C PHE A 331 -8.04 -24.81 -1.09
N ILE A 332 -7.12 -24.66 -0.13
CA ILE A 332 -7.39 -25.00 1.29
C ILE A 332 -7.43 -23.78 2.22
N TYR A 333 -6.89 -22.62 1.81
CA TYR A 333 -6.60 -21.52 2.74
C TYR A 333 -7.74 -20.53 3.05
N LEU A 334 -8.95 -20.70 2.50
CA LEU A 334 -10.11 -19.88 2.90
C LEU A 334 -10.96 -20.46 4.04
N ARG A 335 -10.71 -21.71 4.48
CA ARG A 335 -11.52 -22.37 5.53
C ARG A 335 -10.89 -22.33 6.93
N SER A 336 -9.58 -22.23 7.04
CA SER A 336 -8.89 -22.43 8.32
C SER A 336 -8.71 -21.16 9.17
N PHE A 337 -8.95 -19.97 8.60
CA PHE A 337 -8.76 -18.70 9.32
C PHE A 337 -9.99 -18.26 10.15
N LEU A 338 -11.17 -18.87 9.93
CA LEU A 338 -12.39 -18.53 10.68
C LEU A 338 -12.85 -19.56 11.72
N CYS A 339 -12.35 -20.80 11.71
CA CYS A 339 -12.86 -21.85 12.62
C CYS A 339 -12.12 -21.96 13.96
N TYR A 340 -10.90 -21.44 14.10
CA TYR A 340 -10.07 -21.74 15.28
C TYR A 340 -10.37 -20.91 16.55
N ASN A 341 -11.31 -19.97 16.51
CA ASN A 341 -11.67 -19.14 17.67
C ASN A 341 -13.17 -19.13 18.04
N ILE A 342 -13.97 -20.12 17.58
CA ILE A 342 -15.42 -20.20 17.92
C ILE A 342 -15.78 -21.43 18.78
N LEU A 343 -14.86 -22.38 19.03
CA LEU A 343 -15.18 -23.64 19.73
C LEU A 343 -14.67 -23.73 21.19
N ARG A 344 -14.49 -22.60 21.89
CA ARG A 344 -14.10 -22.59 23.32
C ARG A 344 -15.00 -21.78 24.26
N ILE A 345 -16.24 -21.53 23.86
CA ILE A 345 -17.31 -21.06 24.77
C ILE A 345 -18.59 -21.85 24.44
N SER A 346 -18.63 -23.11 24.88
CA SER A 346 -19.83 -23.94 25.06
C SER A 346 -19.37 -25.27 25.68
N ILE A 347 -19.14 -25.25 26.99
CA ILE A 347 -19.54 -26.21 28.03
C ILE A 347 -19.21 -25.55 29.36
#